data_AF-A0A938U2G4-F1
#
_entry.id   AF-A0A938U2G4-F1
#
_cell.length_a   1.000
_cell.length_b   1.000
_cell.length_c   1.000
_cell.angle_alpha   90.00
_cell.angle_beta   90.00
_cell.angle_gamma   90.00
#
_symmetry.space_group_name_H-M   'P 1'
#
loop_
_entity.id
_entity.type
_entity.pdbx_description
1 polymer ?
#
loop_
_entity_poly.entity_id
_entity_poly.type
_entity_poly.pdbx_seq_one_letter_code
_entity_poly.pdbx_strand_id
1 'polypeptide(L)'
;MGGVAEPSRPTCDRALQRDHDQRRARGWQGRRGRLLDARWRRVIAGYLEPGRLATLAFTATLAIDDPDRHGCSRVRQFSRSWYPQRAHDVPRAVPRLVGLSSVLSTRTPALARIHAVTGSTPLLARLATIAEAAARIASERHRSPLAGDVARLSTLFTEARGQRRPTYMQDPALRRAYLGFFVPHNVARIALLLARAVDEGLLSPSLPPRVLDVGAGPLSGTLACWAVWGRLGPSRAVDLARSALDDGAALLAAVGADVARLDLVDRSLTAPPASWLPDGDVDVVVAANVLNEVGDPREPAPRLRLVHMLVQRLTPTTGRLLVVEPAMRVEARALMAVRDAVVDEALASVLSPCRGARACPLLATRGDWCHGDVEWTTRPPSYRALEAATGLRKDTLSASHLLLAAPTTPAPATGLRVIGGVMRDPRGVERRYACGRGLVTLTGTPRLPPRAVHAGRGEVVDDTVSRGPPPAPRGPGGRSAGAGPGRPSPRRPRAGRGR
;
A
#
# COMPACT_ATOMS: atom_id res chain seq x y z
N MET A 1 -51.33 -46.80 6.38
CA MET A 1 -52.36 -45.74 6.51
C MET A 1 -51.69 -44.50 7.07
N GLY A 2 -51.93 -43.34 6.45
CA GLY A 2 -51.47 -42.03 6.93
C GLY A 2 -50.45 -41.34 6.00
N GLY A 3 -50.92 -40.84 4.86
CA GLY A 3 -50.21 -39.78 4.13
C GLY A 3 -50.66 -38.41 4.61
N VAL A 4 -49.82 -37.38 4.48
CA VAL A 4 -50.18 -35.97 4.21
C VAL A 4 -48.92 -35.16 3.78
N ALA A 5 -49.05 -34.57 2.58
CA ALA A 5 -48.56 -33.30 2.00
C ALA A 5 -47.08 -32.83 2.07
N GLU A 6 -46.52 -32.60 0.87
CA GLU A 6 -45.38 -31.72 0.57
C GLU A 6 -45.70 -30.22 0.76
N PRO A 7 -44.73 -29.38 1.15
CA PRO A 7 -44.88 -27.93 1.09
C PRO A 7 -44.37 -27.34 -0.24
N SER A 8 -45.28 -26.66 -0.94
CA SER A 8 -45.09 -25.87 -2.16
C SER A 8 -44.19 -24.63 -1.95
N ARG A 9 -43.27 -24.38 -2.90
CA ARG A 9 -42.40 -23.20 -2.99
C ARG A 9 -43.18 -21.91 -3.29
N PRO A 10 -42.88 -20.75 -2.68
CA PRO A 10 -43.44 -19.47 -3.09
C PRO A 10 -42.67 -18.85 -4.27
N THR A 11 -43.38 -18.43 -5.31
CA THR A 11 -42.87 -17.69 -6.47
C THR A 11 -42.69 -16.20 -6.15
N CYS A 12 -41.59 -15.63 -6.63
CA CYS A 12 -41.04 -14.30 -6.31
C CYS A 12 -41.89 -13.10 -6.81
N ASP A 13 -42.99 -13.32 -7.53
CA ASP A 13 -43.70 -12.25 -8.25
C ASP A 13 -44.77 -11.51 -7.46
N ARG A 14 -45.20 -12.01 -6.29
CA ARG A 14 -46.27 -11.34 -5.49
C ARG A 14 -45.77 -10.33 -4.46
N ALA A 15 -44.47 -10.30 -4.17
CA ALA A 15 -43.87 -9.34 -3.22
C ALA A 15 -43.54 -7.99 -3.89
N LEU A 16 -43.20 -7.98 -5.18
CA LEU A 16 -42.87 -6.78 -5.95
C LEU A 16 -44.11 -5.94 -6.30
N GLN A 17 -45.28 -6.56 -6.47
CA GLN A 17 -46.51 -5.86 -6.80
C GLN A 17 -47.05 -5.00 -5.63
N ARG A 18 -46.81 -5.41 -4.37
CA ARG A 18 -47.26 -4.67 -3.17
C ARG A 18 -46.41 -3.42 -2.88
N ASP A 19 -45.12 -3.40 -3.24
CA ASP A 19 -44.25 -2.22 -3.06
C ASP A 19 -44.52 -1.14 -4.14
N HIS A 20 -44.92 -1.57 -5.33
CA HIS A 20 -45.26 -0.67 -6.43
C HIS A 20 -46.55 0.13 -6.16
N ASP A 21 -47.55 -0.48 -5.53
CA ASP A 21 -48.83 0.19 -5.19
C ASP A 21 -48.70 1.10 -3.95
N GLN A 22 -47.80 0.80 -3.01
CA GLN A 22 -47.50 1.69 -1.87
C GLN A 22 -46.75 2.97 -2.29
N ARG A 23 -45.98 2.94 -3.38
CA ARG A 23 -45.27 4.11 -3.91
C ARG A 23 -46.16 5.06 -4.72
N ARG A 24 -47.28 4.58 -5.28
CA ARG A 24 -48.28 5.43 -5.94
C ARG A 24 -49.16 6.23 -4.96
N ALA A 25 -49.32 5.76 -3.74
CA ALA A 25 -50.14 6.42 -2.72
C ALA A 25 -49.46 7.64 -2.04
N ARG A 26 -48.15 7.86 -2.24
CA ARG A 26 -47.43 9.03 -1.72
C ARG A 26 -47.01 9.93 -2.87
N GLY A 27 -47.95 10.74 -3.33
CA GLY A 27 -47.79 11.65 -4.46
C GLY A 27 -46.59 12.60 -4.32
N TRP A 28 -45.67 12.52 -5.28
CA TRP A 28 -44.70 13.58 -5.55
C TRP A 28 -44.54 13.72 -7.07
N GLN A 29 -45.45 14.48 -7.69
CA GLN A 29 -45.25 15.01 -9.04
C GLN A 29 -44.99 16.51 -8.94
N GLY A 30 -43.77 16.92 -9.26
CA GLY A 30 -43.35 18.32 -9.27
C GLY A 30 -42.22 18.58 -10.27
N ARG A 31 -42.57 18.61 -11.56
CA ARG A 31 -41.93 19.32 -12.69
C ARG A 31 -40.40 19.57 -12.67
N ARG A 32 -39.64 18.67 -13.31
CA ARG A 32 -38.51 19.01 -14.25
C ARG A 32 -38.00 17.82 -15.08
N GLY A 33 -38.82 16.77 -15.27
CA GLY A 33 -38.51 15.66 -16.18
C GLY A 33 -39.45 15.69 -17.39
N ARG A 34 -39.05 16.38 -18.46
CA ARG A 34 -39.56 16.22 -19.84
C ARG A 34 -38.81 17.22 -20.73
N LEU A 35 -37.57 16.87 -21.09
CA LEU A 35 -36.80 17.40 -22.23
C LEU A 35 -35.41 16.75 -22.13
N LEU A 36 -35.28 15.48 -22.56
CA LEU A 36 -33.98 14.86 -22.88
C LEU A 36 -34.07 13.44 -23.50
N ASP A 37 -35.25 12.94 -23.85
CA ASP A 37 -35.40 11.52 -24.23
C ASP A 37 -35.44 11.23 -25.76
N ALA A 38 -35.20 12.22 -26.63
CA ALA A 38 -35.28 12.02 -28.08
C ALA A 38 -33.93 12.12 -28.84
N ARG A 39 -32.86 12.66 -28.24
CA ARG A 39 -31.57 12.89 -28.93
C ARG A 39 -30.51 11.80 -28.68
N TRP A 40 -30.67 11.00 -27.63
CA TRP A 40 -29.66 10.02 -27.22
C TRP A 40 -29.85 8.60 -27.78
N ARG A 41 -31.04 8.26 -28.27
CA ARG A 41 -31.31 6.94 -28.87
C ARG A 41 -30.64 6.71 -30.22
N ARG A 42 -30.15 7.77 -30.90
CA ARG A 42 -29.41 7.65 -32.17
C ARG A 42 -27.89 7.53 -32.02
N VAL A 43 -27.32 7.84 -30.85
CA VAL A 43 -25.86 7.77 -30.62
C VAL A 43 -25.42 6.38 -30.17
N ILE A 44 -26.32 5.61 -29.54
CA ILE A 44 -26.00 4.30 -28.95
C ILE A 44 -26.19 3.13 -29.94
N ALA A 45 -26.94 3.33 -31.03
CA ALA A 45 -27.19 2.28 -32.03
C ALA A 45 -26.03 2.06 -33.04
N GLY A 46 -24.94 2.84 -32.98
CA GLY A 46 -23.82 2.76 -33.93
C GLY A 46 -22.55 2.06 -33.42
N TYR A 47 -22.54 1.55 -32.19
CA TYR A 47 -21.30 1.05 -31.53
C TYR A 47 -21.30 -0.44 -31.20
N LEU A 48 -22.17 -1.24 -31.81
CA LEU A 48 -22.18 -2.70 -31.64
C LEU A 48 -21.97 -3.40 -32.99
N GLU A 49 -20.71 -3.51 -33.41
CA GLU A 49 -20.22 -4.50 -34.39
C GLU A 49 -18.88 -5.06 -33.83
N PRO A 50 -18.71 -6.39 -33.74
CA PRO A 50 -17.56 -7.00 -33.09
C PRO A 50 -16.37 -7.12 -34.05
N GLY A 51 -15.39 -6.22 -33.95
CA GLY A 51 -14.08 -6.45 -34.56
C GLY A 51 -13.27 -5.19 -34.86
N ARG A 52 -12.08 -5.12 -34.24
CA ARG A 52 -10.90 -4.27 -34.54
C ARG A 52 -10.85 -2.83 -33.98
N LEU A 53 -9.70 -2.61 -33.31
CA LEU A 53 -8.91 -1.37 -33.12
C LEU A 53 -9.47 -0.34 -32.12
N ALA A 54 -8.82 -0.15 -30.96
CA ALA A 54 -7.55 0.55 -30.70
C ALA A 54 -7.74 2.06 -30.47
N THR A 55 -7.37 2.48 -29.25
CA THR A 55 -6.85 3.79 -28.85
C THR A 55 -7.60 5.04 -29.31
N LEU A 56 -8.42 5.61 -28.42
CA LEU A 56 -8.65 7.06 -28.29
C LEU A 56 -9.50 7.33 -27.04
N ALA A 57 -8.90 7.86 -25.97
CA ALA A 57 -9.65 8.51 -24.88
C ALA A 57 -9.09 9.92 -24.68
N PHE A 58 -9.93 10.86 -25.11
CA PHE A 58 -9.76 12.30 -25.05
C PHE A 58 -9.81 12.80 -23.60
N THR A 59 -8.92 13.73 -23.25
CA THR A 59 -9.07 14.65 -22.12
C THR A 59 -10.22 15.62 -22.41
N ALA A 60 -11.24 15.63 -21.54
CA ALA A 60 -12.19 16.72 -21.43
C ALA A 60 -12.25 17.18 -19.97
N THR A 61 -11.50 18.25 -19.68
CA THR A 61 -11.58 19.00 -18.43
C THR A 61 -12.86 19.83 -18.48
N LEU A 62 -13.87 19.47 -17.70
CA LEU A 62 -15.03 20.33 -17.43
C LEU A 62 -14.78 21.02 -16.09
N ALA A 63 -14.38 22.28 -16.16
CA ALA A 63 -14.51 23.24 -15.07
C ALA A 63 -16.00 23.48 -14.83
N ILE A 64 -16.46 23.20 -13.61
CA ILE A 64 -17.76 23.63 -13.13
C ILE A 64 -17.50 24.91 -12.34
N ASP A 65 -17.83 26.04 -12.96
CA ASP A 65 -17.91 27.34 -12.29
C ASP A 65 -19.19 27.42 -11.44
N ASP A 66 -18.97 27.96 -10.25
CA ASP A 66 -19.90 28.26 -9.17
C ASP A 66 -20.91 29.37 -9.56
N PRO A 67 -22.23 29.16 -9.46
CA PRO A 67 -23.22 30.20 -9.74
C PRO A 67 -23.78 30.78 -8.44
N ASP A 68 -23.00 31.57 -7.70
CA ASP A 68 -23.55 32.53 -6.73
C ASP A 68 -22.73 33.81 -6.69
N ARG A 69 -23.20 34.83 -7.45
CA ARG A 69 -22.77 36.23 -7.31
C ARG A 69 -23.95 37.09 -6.87
N HIS A 70 -23.86 37.63 -5.66
CA HIS A 70 -24.43 38.93 -5.31
C HIS A 70 -23.39 39.78 -4.58
N GLY A 71 -23.09 40.97 -5.10
CA GLY A 71 -22.28 41.96 -4.38
C GLY A 71 -21.38 42.88 -5.21
N CYS A 72 -22.00 43.82 -5.92
CA CYS A 72 -21.64 45.24 -6.09
C CYS A 72 -20.17 45.73 -6.32
N SER A 73 -20.10 46.74 -7.22
CA SER A 73 -19.09 47.80 -7.42
C SER A 73 -17.95 47.53 -8.43
N ARG A 74 -18.03 48.16 -9.62
CA ARG A 74 -17.29 49.37 -10.09
C ARG A 74 -15.82 49.02 -10.42
N VAL A 75 -15.22 49.29 -11.59
CA VAL A 75 -15.27 50.43 -12.52
C VAL A 75 -14.36 50.08 -13.74
N ARG A 76 -14.78 50.52 -14.96
CA ARG A 76 -14.06 51.11 -16.14
C ARG A 76 -12.58 50.77 -16.39
N GLN A 77 -11.96 50.86 -17.57
CA GLN A 77 -12.19 51.02 -19.03
C GLN A 77 -10.75 51.12 -19.62
N PHE A 78 -10.64 51.02 -20.97
CA PHE A 78 -9.50 51.45 -21.83
C PHE A 78 -8.26 50.55 -21.84
N SER A 79 -7.46 50.46 -22.91
CA SER A 79 -7.64 50.40 -24.37
C SER A 79 -6.23 50.25 -24.95
N ARG A 80 -6.06 49.42 -26.00
CA ARG A 80 -5.09 49.53 -27.12
C ARG A 80 -3.65 50.02 -26.81
N SER A 81 -2.63 49.29 -27.29
CA SER A 81 -2.05 49.46 -28.64
C SER A 81 -0.66 48.80 -28.79
N TRP A 82 -0.24 48.66 -30.06
CA TRP A 82 1.11 48.45 -30.61
C TRP A 82 1.57 47.04 -31.03
N TYR A 83 1.29 46.74 -32.30
CA TYR A 83 2.14 46.00 -33.25
C TYR A 83 3.14 46.99 -33.91
N PRO A 84 4.30 46.55 -34.46
CA PRO A 84 4.40 46.27 -35.91
C PRO A 84 5.35 45.09 -36.27
N GLN A 85 4.96 44.17 -37.15
CA GLN A 85 5.37 44.00 -38.57
C GLN A 85 6.87 44.16 -38.92
N ARG A 86 7.48 43.09 -39.46
CA ARG A 86 7.94 42.99 -40.87
C ARG A 86 8.41 41.57 -41.23
N ALA A 87 8.17 41.22 -42.50
CA ALA A 87 8.50 39.99 -43.19
C ALA A 87 9.97 39.97 -43.66
N HIS A 88 10.54 38.78 -43.88
CA HIS A 88 11.06 38.32 -45.18
C HIS A 88 11.58 36.86 -45.09
N ASP A 89 11.44 36.16 -46.21
CA ASP A 89 12.11 34.92 -46.66
C ASP A 89 11.58 33.54 -46.24
N VAL A 90 10.94 32.91 -47.23
CA VAL A 90 10.61 31.49 -47.35
C VAL A 90 11.76 30.80 -48.09
N PRO A 91 12.14 29.58 -47.68
CA PRO A 91 12.27 28.52 -48.68
C PRO A 91 11.33 27.35 -48.41
N ARG A 92 10.64 26.93 -49.47
CA ARG A 92 9.91 25.67 -49.54
C ARG A 92 10.86 24.51 -49.25
N ALA A 93 10.65 23.84 -48.13
CA ALA A 93 10.98 22.43 -47.96
C ALA A 93 9.91 21.82 -47.06
N VAL A 94 9.24 20.79 -47.54
CA VAL A 94 8.33 19.94 -46.75
C VAL A 94 9.15 18.74 -46.32
N PRO A 95 9.64 18.64 -45.07
CA PRO A 95 10.03 17.37 -44.52
C PRO A 95 8.77 16.70 -43.98
N ARG A 96 8.45 15.52 -44.52
CA ARG A 96 7.49 14.59 -43.94
C ARG A 96 7.78 14.45 -42.44
N LEU A 97 6.85 14.86 -41.58
CA LEU A 97 6.83 14.59 -40.14
C LEU A 97 6.64 13.08 -39.92
N VAL A 98 7.73 12.34 -40.03
CA VAL A 98 7.88 11.01 -39.47
C VAL A 98 8.68 11.16 -38.18
N GLY A 99 8.08 10.76 -37.06
CA GLY A 99 8.83 10.50 -35.83
C GLY A 99 8.87 11.62 -34.79
N LEU A 100 7.71 11.99 -34.23
CA LEU A 100 7.61 12.60 -32.90
C LEU A 100 6.80 11.69 -31.96
N SER A 101 7.25 10.43 -31.83
CA SER A 101 6.73 9.47 -30.84
C SER A 101 7.80 8.97 -29.86
N SER A 102 9.01 9.53 -29.87
CA SER A 102 10.14 8.96 -29.09
C SER A 102 10.67 9.84 -27.96
N VAL A 103 10.06 11.00 -27.64
CA VAL A 103 10.61 11.91 -26.61
C VAL A 103 9.56 12.27 -25.56
N LEU A 104 8.86 11.29 -24.99
CA LEU A 104 8.13 11.46 -23.71
C LEU A 104 8.06 10.17 -22.85
N SER A 105 8.83 9.12 -23.18
CA SER A 105 8.85 7.84 -22.45
C SER A 105 10.16 7.62 -21.69
N THR A 106 10.55 8.55 -20.81
CA THR A 106 11.69 8.37 -19.91
C THR A 106 11.44 9.00 -18.55
N ARG A 107 10.39 8.57 -17.84
CA ARG A 107 10.29 8.66 -16.39
C ARG A 107 9.34 7.56 -15.89
N THR A 108 9.82 6.77 -14.92
CA THR A 108 9.13 5.67 -14.19
C THR A 108 8.81 4.36 -14.96
N PRO A 109 9.79 3.44 -15.11
CA PRO A 109 9.55 2.07 -15.60
C PRO A 109 8.80 1.16 -14.59
N ALA A 110 8.64 1.58 -13.34
CA ALA A 110 8.09 0.75 -12.27
C ALA A 110 6.57 0.54 -12.32
N LEU A 111 5.82 1.38 -13.07
CA LEU A 111 4.36 1.32 -13.14
C LEU A 111 3.83 0.52 -14.34
N ALA A 112 4.67 0.17 -15.31
CA ALA A 112 4.23 -0.43 -16.57
C ALA A 112 4.03 -1.97 -16.52
N ARG A 113 4.10 -2.61 -15.35
CA ARG A 113 3.95 -4.08 -15.19
C ARG A 113 2.84 -4.53 -14.24
N ILE A 114 1.92 -3.65 -13.88
CA ILE A 114 0.83 -3.95 -12.93
C ILE A 114 -0.46 -4.43 -13.67
N HIS A 115 -0.36 -4.96 -14.89
CA HIS A 115 -1.51 -4.96 -15.81
C HIS A 115 -2.25 -6.30 -16.03
N ALA A 116 -1.75 -7.46 -15.58
CA ALA A 116 -2.29 -8.73 -16.09
C ALA A 116 -3.26 -9.50 -15.17
N VAL A 117 -3.34 -9.20 -13.86
CA VAL A 117 -4.25 -9.94 -12.95
C VAL A 117 -5.14 -9.02 -12.10
N THR A 118 -4.73 -7.77 -11.87
CA THR A 118 -5.55 -6.75 -11.22
C THR A 118 -5.25 -5.42 -11.87
N GLY A 119 -6.18 -4.82 -12.61
CA GLY A 119 -6.00 -3.46 -13.12
C GLY A 119 -5.50 -2.57 -11.98
N SER A 120 -4.35 -1.94 -12.17
CA SER A 120 -3.64 -1.13 -11.16
C SER A 120 -4.48 0.06 -10.71
N THR A 121 -5.28 0.59 -11.64
CA THR A 121 -6.23 1.67 -11.42
C THR A 121 -7.30 1.30 -10.37
N PRO A 122 -7.95 0.10 -10.44
CA PRO A 122 -8.78 -0.42 -9.35
C PRO A 122 -8.12 -0.49 -7.97
N LEU A 123 -6.87 -0.96 -7.86
CA LEU A 123 -6.18 -1.06 -6.56
C LEU A 123 -5.97 0.33 -5.96
N LEU A 124 -5.36 1.24 -6.71
CA LEU A 124 -5.06 2.60 -6.25
C LEU A 124 -6.33 3.39 -5.90
N ALA A 125 -7.42 3.16 -6.64
CA ALA A 125 -8.73 3.72 -6.33
C ALA A 125 -9.29 3.16 -5.01
N ARG A 126 -9.27 1.83 -4.82
CA ARG A 126 -9.70 1.21 -3.55
C ARG A 126 -8.88 1.68 -2.35
N LEU A 127 -7.57 1.85 -2.51
CA LEU A 127 -6.72 2.42 -1.45
C LEU A 127 -7.12 3.86 -1.11
N ALA A 128 -7.44 4.69 -2.10
CA ALA A 128 -7.93 6.05 -1.87
C ALA A 128 -9.30 6.02 -1.15
N THR A 129 -10.23 5.16 -1.58
CA THR A 129 -11.53 4.98 -0.92
C THR A 129 -11.40 4.55 0.53
N ILE A 130 -10.51 3.60 0.84
CA ILE A 130 -10.24 3.18 2.23
C ILE A 130 -9.70 4.34 3.05
N ALA A 131 -8.74 5.10 2.52
CA ALA A 131 -8.15 6.22 3.23
C ALA A 131 -9.17 7.34 3.51
N GLU A 132 -10.03 7.68 2.55
CA GLU A 132 -11.10 8.67 2.73
C GLU A 132 -12.15 8.20 3.74
N ALA A 133 -12.60 6.94 3.63
CA ALA A 133 -13.57 6.38 4.57
C ALA A 133 -13.01 6.32 6.00
N ALA A 134 -11.77 5.89 6.16
CA ALA A 134 -11.10 5.83 7.46
C ALA A 134 -10.95 7.22 8.09
N ALA A 135 -10.49 8.21 7.32
CA ALA A 135 -10.36 9.59 7.80
C ALA A 135 -11.73 10.20 8.18
N ARG A 136 -12.76 9.93 7.39
CA ARG A 136 -14.14 10.36 7.66
C ARG A 136 -14.67 9.73 8.96
N ILE A 137 -14.65 8.41 9.07
CA ILE A 137 -15.12 7.68 10.27
C ILE A 137 -14.36 8.14 11.51
N ALA A 138 -13.03 8.28 11.42
CA ALA A 138 -12.22 8.74 12.53
C ALA A 138 -12.53 10.20 12.94
N SER A 139 -12.98 11.03 12.01
CA SER A 139 -13.32 12.44 12.26
C SER A 139 -14.72 12.62 12.83
N GLU A 140 -15.66 11.75 12.46
CA GLU A 140 -17.01 11.72 13.02
C GLU A 140 -16.93 11.38 14.52
N ARG A 141 -17.63 12.14 15.37
CA ARG A 141 -17.94 11.85 16.80
C ARG A 141 -16.98 12.27 17.92
N HIS A 142 -16.00 13.15 17.74
CA HIS A 142 -15.21 13.64 18.90
C HIS A 142 -14.93 15.14 18.93
N ARG A 143 -14.79 15.67 20.15
CA ARG A 143 -14.52 17.10 20.44
C ARG A 143 -13.08 17.53 20.12
N SER A 144 -12.11 16.60 20.09
CA SER A 144 -10.71 16.90 19.79
C SER A 144 -10.44 16.87 18.28
N PRO A 145 -9.51 17.72 17.76
CA PRO A 145 -9.03 17.59 16.38
C PRO A 145 -8.26 16.28 16.18
N LEU A 146 -8.60 15.52 15.13
CA LEU A 146 -7.95 14.23 14.81
C LEU A 146 -6.43 14.34 14.68
N ALA A 147 -5.92 15.45 14.11
CA ALA A 147 -4.49 15.69 13.98
C ALA A 147 -3.76 15.70 15.34
N GLY A 148 -4.39 16.23 16.40
CA GLY A 148 -3.82 16.22 17.74
C GLY A 148 -3.71 14.81 18.31
N ASP A 149 -4.75 14.00 18.14
CA ASP A 149 -4.76 12.59 18.57
C ASP A 149 -3.70 11.76 17.80
N VAL A 150 -3.54 12.02 16.50
CA VAL A 150 -2.51 11.40 15.65
C VAL A 150 -1.11 11.77 16.09
N ALA A 151 -0.84 13.06 16.36
CA ALA A 151 0.46 13.50 16.85
C ALA A 151 0.80 12.81 18.19
N ARG A 152 -0.17 12.77 19.12
CA ARG A 152 -0.04 12.09 20.41
C ARG A 152 0.29 10.59 20.24
N LEU A 153 -0.43 9.89 19.37
CA LEU A 153 -0.17 8.47 19.11
C LEU A 153 1.21 8.25 18.44
N SER A 154 1.59 9.12 17.50
CA SER A 154 2.89 9.03 16.83
C SER A 154 4.06 9.15 17.82
N THR A 155 3.97 10.10 18.76
CA THR A 155 4.95 10.25 19.85
C THR A 155 5.07 8.99 20.69
N LEU A 156 3.95 8.33 21.03
CA LEU A 156 3.98 7.04 21.75
C LEU A 156 4.72 5.96 20.95
N PHE A 157 4.55 5.94 19.63
CA PHE A 157 5.27 5.01 18.75
C PHE A 157 6.73 5.36 18.53
N THR A 158 7.22 6.58 18.79
CA THR A 158 8.61 6.98 18.53
C THR A 158 9.45 7.12 19.81
N GLU A 159 8.90 7.68 20.88
CA GLU A 159 9.65 8.07 22.08
C GLU A 159 9.52 7.04 23.23
N ALA A 160 8.37 6.37 23.34
CA ALA A 160 8.05 5.46 24.45
C ALA A 160 8.11 3.98 24.05
N ARG A 161 8.93 3.58 23.06
CA ARG A 161 8.94 2.21 22.49
C ARG A 161 9.24 1.09 23.50
N GLY A 162 10.04 1.37 24.53
CA GLY A 162 10.28 0.42 25.64
C GLY A 162 9.08 0.27 26.60
N GLN A 163 8.07 1.11 26.46
CA GLN A 163 6.84 1.16 27.25
C GLN A 163 5.61 1.17 26.34
N ARG A 164 5.64 0.54 25.15
CA ARG A 164 4.42 0.38 24.33
C ARG A 164 3.36 -0.26 25.23
N ARG A 165 2.43 0.54 25.73
CA ARG A 165 1.33 0.03 26.54
C ARG A 165 0.48 -0.79 25.57
N PRO A 166 0.26 -2.09 25.81
CA PRO A 166 -0.60 -2.94 24.96
C PRO A 166 -2.03 -2.37 24.80
N THR A 167 -2.36 -1.35 25.57
CA THR A 167 -3.69 -0.78 25.75
C THR A 167 -3.94 0.48 24.94
N TYR A 168 -3.05 0.93 24.05
CA TYR A 168 -3.32 2.14 23.24
C TYR A 168 -4.59 2.01 22.39
N MET A 169 -4.92 0.78 21.96
CA MET A 169 -6.17 0.48 21.27
C MET A 169 -7.41 0.53 22.19
N GLN A 170 -7.25 0.59 23.50
CA GLN A 170 -8.36 0.74 24.45
C GLN A 170 -8.78 2.20 24.61
N ASP A 171 -7.85 3.16 24.46
CA ASP A 171 -8.14 4.60 24.43
C ASP A 171 -8.87 4.95 23.12
N PRO A 172 -10.13 5.43 23.17
CA PRO A 172 -10.90 5.74 21.96
C PRO A 172 -10.25 6.82 21.07
N ALA A 173 -9.57 7.81 21.66
CA ALA A 173 -8.90 8.87 20.90
C ALA A 173 -7.64 8.35 20.20
N LEU A 174 -6.86 7.49 20.86
CA LEU A 174 -5.72 6.83 20.20
C LEU A 174 -6.18 5.82 19.15
N ARG A 175 -7.22 5.04 19.42
CA ARG A 175 -7.76 4.05 18.46
C ARG A 175 -8.29 4.72 17.20
N ARG A 176 -9.06 5.82 17.32
CA ARG A 176 -9.51 6.57 16.13
C ARG A 176 -8.36 7.23 15.38
N ALA A 177 -7.31 7.69 16.08
CA ALA A 177 -6.10 8.21 15.44
C ALA A 177 -5.38 7.10 14.65
N TYR A 178 -5.31 5.89 15.22
CA TYR A 178 -4.81 4.72 14.51
C TYR A 178 -5.65 4.42 13.27
N LEU A 179 -6.98 4.39 13.41
CA LEU A 179 -7.93 4.16 12.32
C LEU A 179 -7.77 5.20 11.19
N GLY A 180 -7.81 6.50 11.50
CA GLY A 180 -7.81 7.56 10.50
C GLY A 180 -6.46 7.78 9.82
N PHE A 181 -5.34 7.47 10.49
CA PHE A 181 -3.99 7.80 9.99
C PHE A 181 -3.06 6.60 9.79
N PHE A 182 -3.05 5.61 10.68
CA PHE A 182 -2.11 4.50 10.59
C PHE A 182 -2.65 3.33 9.76
N VAL A 183 -3.98 3.10 9.78
CA VAL A 183 -4.61 2.06 8.95
C VAL A 183 -4.40 2.31 7.47
N PRO A 184 -4.65 3.50 6.89
CA PRO A 184 -4.44 3.69 5.45
C PRO A 184 -2.98 3.49 5.04
N HIS A 185 -2.02 3.93 5.88
CA HIS A 185 -0.60 3.64 5.69
C HIS A 185 -0.30 2.14 5.67
N ASN A 186 -0.84 1.38 6.64
CA ASN A 186 -0.60 -0.05 6.75
C ASN A 186 -1.27 -0.82 5.60
N VAL A 187 -2.53 -0.50 5.29
CA VAL A 187 -3.27 -1.08 4.17
C VAL A 187 -2.54 -0.86 2.85
N ALA A 188 -2.13 0.38 2.55
CA ALA A 188 -1.38 0.69 1.34
C ALA A 188 -0.04 -0.07 1.27
N ARG A 189 0.70 -0.12 2.39
CA ARG A 189 1.97 -0.86 2.46
C ARG A 189 1.77 -2.35 2.16
N ILE A 190 0.82 -2.99 2.83
CA ILE A 190 0.54 -4.43 2.67
C ILE A 190 0.04 -4.72 1.25
N ALA A 191 -0.93 -3.93 0.77
CA ALA A 191 -1.54 -4.13 -0.54
C ALA A 191 -0.52 -3.97 -1.69
N LEU A 192 0.37 -2.98 -1.60
CA LEU A 192 1.42 -2.77 -2.60
C LEU A 192 2.49 -3.88 -2.56
N LEU A 193 2.80 -4.45 -1.39
CA LEU A 193 3.66 -5.62 -1.27
C LEU A 193 3.00 -6.88 -1.85
N LEU A 194 1.71 -7.09 -1.60
CA LEU A 194 0.93 -8.18 -2.19
C LEU A 194 0.85 -8.03 -3.71
N ALA A 195 0.53 -6.84 -4.22
CA ALA A 195 0.49 -6.55 -5.66
C ALA A 195 1.85 -6.82 -6.32
N ARG A 196 2.96 -6.38 -5.69
CA ARG A 196 4.31 -6.71 -6.16
C ARG A 196 4.56 -8.21 -6.18
N ALA A 197 4.11 -8.95 -5.17
CA ALA A 197 4.26 -10.41 -5.15
C ALA A 197 3.47 -11.09 -6.28
N VAL A 198 2.28 -10.58 -6.61
CA VAL A 198 1.49 -11.03 -7.77
C VAL A 198 2.22 -10.71 -9.07
N ASP A 199 2.70 -9.48 -9.24
CA ASP A 199 3.42 -9.02 -10.44
C ASP A 199 4.77 -9.78 -10.65
N GLU A 200 5.44 -10.16 -9.56
CA GLU A 200 6.65 -10.98 -9.60
C GLU A 200 6.34 -12.49 -9.79
N GLY A 201 5.06 -12.89 -9.87
CA GLY A 201 4.64 -14.29 -10.02
C GLY A 201 4.86 -15.15 -8.77
N LEU A 202 5.08 -14.53 -7.60
CA LEU A 202 5.35 -15.20 -6.33
C LEU A 202 4.07 -15.56 -5.57
N LEU A 203 2.95 -14.92 -5.91
CA LEU A 203 1.65 -15.08 -5.26
C LEU A 203 0.54 -15.18 -6.32
N SER A 204 -0.10 -16.34 -6.39
CA SER A 204 -1.20 -16.61 -7.32
C SER A 204 -2.27 -17.46 -6.63
N PRO A 205 -3.07 -16.88 -5.71
CA PRO A 205 -4.06 -17.63 -4.96
C PRO A 205 -5.28 -17.95 -5.83
N SER A 206 -6.06 -18.95 -5.41
CA SER A 206 -7.42 -19.16 -5.94
C SER A 206 -8.29 -17.94 -5.63
N LEU A 207 -9.17 -17.55 -6.57
CA LEU A 207 -10.01 -16.37 -6.44
C LEU A 207 -11.49 -16.75 -6.24
N PRO A 208 -12.19 -16.17 -5.24
CA PRO A 208 -11.68 -15.21 -4.27
C PRO A 208 -10.83 -15.88 -3.16
N PRO A 209 -9.72 -15.27 -2.71
CA PRO A 209 -8.81 -15.92 -1.76
C PRO A 209 -9.40 -15.96 -0.35
N ARG A 210 -9.13 -17.04 0.38
CA ARG A 210 -9.38 -17.16 1.83
C ARG A 210 -8.23 -16.53 2.60
N VAL A 211 -8.55 -15.56 3.46
CA VAL A 211 -7.55 -14.75 4.16
C VAL A 211 -7.56 -15.04 5.65
N LEU A 212 -6.37 -15.16 6.25
CA LEU A 212 -6.16 -15.09 7.70
C LEU A 212 -5.34 -13.83 8.04
N ASP A 213 -5.96 -12.90 8.75
CA ASP A 213 -5.34 -11.66 9.22
C ASP A 213 -4.96 -11.79 10.70
N VAL A 214 -3.66 -11.89 10.99
CA VAL A 214 -3.11 -12.21 12.32
C VAL A 214 -2.59 -10.94 12.97
N GLY A 215 -3.06 -10.62 14.18
CA GLY A 215 -2.85 -9.30 14.76
C GLY A 215 -3.54 -8.23 13.93
N ALA A 216 -4.79 -8.50 13.55
CA ALA A 216 -5.49 -7.76 12.52
C ALA A 216 -5.68 -6.28 12.87
N GLY A 217 -5.72 -5.96 14.16
CA GLY A 217 -6.17 -4.68 14.69
C GLY A 217 -7.49 -4.28 14.02
N PRO A 218 -7.56 -3.10 13.39
CA PRO A 218 -8.69 -2.68 12.56
C PRO A 218 -8.62 -3.23 11.13
N LEU A 219 -8.34 -4.52 11.00
CA LEU A 219 -8.41 -5.31 9.76
C LEU A 219 -7.48 -4.82 8.64
N SER A 220 -6.27 -4.35 8.99
CA SER A 220 -5.35 -3.78 7.99
C SER A 220 -4.92 -4.80 6.92
N GLY A 221 -4.72 -6.06 7.29
CA GLY A 221 -4.39 -7.13 6.35
C GLY A 221 -5.57 -7.48 5.45
N THR A 222 -6.76 -7.64 6.05
CA THR A 222 -8.00 -7.97 5.35
C THR A 222 -8.37 -6.89 4.33
N LEU A 223 -8.34 -5.60 4.74
CA LEU A 223 -8.57 -4.45 3.86
C LEU A 223 -7.56 -4.40 2.70
N ALA A 224 -6.30 -4.73 2.96
CA ALA A 224 -5.27 -4.77 1.93
C ALA A 224 -5.50 -5.89 0.92
N CYS A 225 -5.84 -7.09 1.39
CA CYS A 225 -6.21 -8.21 0.53
C CYS A 225 -7.43 -7.86 -0.34
N TRP A 226 -8.47 -7.27 0.26
CA TRP A 226 -9.64 -6.81 -0.49
C TRP A 226 -9.27 -5.73 -1.52
N ALA A 227 -8.39 -4.78 -1.17
CA ALA A 227 -7.95 -3.75 -2.11
C ALA A 227 -7.25 -4.36 -3.34
N VAL A 228 -6.49 -5.45 -3.18
CA VAL A 228 -5.83 -6.15 -4.29
C VAL A 228 -6.86 -6.91 -5.13
N TRP A 229 -7.62 -7.83 -4.53
CA TRP A 229 -8.44 -8.79 -5.29
C TRP A 229 -9.90 -8.37 -5.52
N GLY A 230 -10.39 -7.34 -4.82
CA GLY A 230 -11.75 -6.79 -4.94
C GLY A 230 -12.86 -7.60 -4.30
N ARG A 231 -12.61 -8.89 -4.06
CA ARG A 231 -13.50 -9.84 -3.40
C ARG A 231 -12.68 -10.86 -2.62
N LEU A 232 -13.16 -11.23 -1.44
CA LEU A 232 -12.51 -12.23 -0.58
C LEU A 232 -13.46 -13.40 -0.31
N GLY A 233 -12.88 -14.60 -0.21
CA GLY A 233 -13.59 -15.79 0.25
C GLY A 233 -13.80 -15.75 1.76
N PRO A 234 -14.22 -16.87 2.37
CA PRO A 234 -14.29 -17.00 3.83
C PRO A 234 -12.95 -16.63 4.46
N SER A 235 -12.97 -15.61 5.31
CA SER A 235 -11.77 -15.00 5.88
C SER A 235 -11.93 -14.89 7.40
N ARG A 236 -10.79 -14.85 8.10
CA ARG A 236 -10.74 -14.74 9.55
C ARG A 236 -9.74 -13.67 9.95
N ALA A 237 -10.11 -12.85 10.91
CA ALA A 237 -9.26 -11.82 11.49
C ALA A 237 -9.14 -12.02 13.00
N VAL A 238 -7.90 -12.04 13.50
CA VAL A 238 -7.59 -12.37 14.90
C VAL A 238 -6.83 -11.21 15.53
N ASP A 239 -7.35 -10.70 16.63
CA ASP A 239 -6.68 -9.68 17.44
C ASP A 239 -7.12 -9.78 18.91
N LEU A 240 -6.37 -9.19 19.84
CA LEU A 240 -6.77 -9.10 21.24
C LEU A 240 -7.82 -8.00 21.48
N ALA A 241 -7.77 -6.92 20.70
CA ALA A 241 -8.61 -5.75 20.88
C ALA A 241 -9.91 -5.86 20.06
N ARG A 242 -10.97 -6.39 20.68
CA ARG A 242 -12.29 -6.49 20.03
C ARG A 242 -12.77 -5.18 19.42
N SER A 243 -12.58 -4.05 20.12
CA SER A 243 -12.94 -2.73 19.60
C SER A 243 -12.19 -2.34 18.32
N ALA A 244 -10.94 -2.79 18.14
CA ALA A 244 -10.20 -2.56 16.91
C ALA A 244 -10.79 -3.39 15.76
N LEU A 245 -11.10 -4.66 16.00
CA LEU A 245 -11.77 -5.53 15.01
C LEU A 245 -13.11 -4.92 14.57
N ASP A 246 -13.92 -4.42 15.51
CA ASP A 246 -15.20 -3.79 15.22
C ASP A 246 -15.03 -2.50 14.39
N ASP A 247 -14.04 -1.65 14.72
CA ASP A 247 -13.71 -0.45 13.93
C ASP A 247 -13.30 -0.80 12.50
N GLY A 248 -12.50 -1.85 12.32
CA GLY A 248 -12.11 -2.35 11.00
C GLY A 248 -13.30 -2.93 10.21
N ALA A 249 -14.21 -3.65 10.87
CA ALA A 249 -15.42 -4.19 10.25
C ALA A 249 -16.36 -3.07 9.79
N ALA A 250 -16.51 -2.02 10.59
CA ALA A 250 -17.24 -0.82 10.21
C ALA A 250 -16.59 -0.13 8.99
N LEU A 251 -15.26 -0.06 8.92
CA LEU A 251 -14.54 0.46 7.76
C LEU A 251 -14.73 -0.41 6.51
N LEU A 252 -14.62 -1.74 6.62
CA LEU A 252 -14.90 -2.69 5.52
C LEU A 252 -16.31 -2.50 4.96
N ALA A 253 -17.31 -2.39 5.83
CA ALA A 253 -18.69 -2.14 5.43
C ALA A 253 -18.84 -0.77 4.75
N ALA A 254 -18.21 0.28 5.29
CA ALA A 254 -18.29 1.63 4.74
C ALA A 254 -17.68 1.77 3.34
N VAL A 255 -16.69 0.94 2.99
CA VAL A 255 -16.10 0.91 1.63
C VAL A 255 -16.81 -0.07 0.69
N GLY A 256 -17.89 -0.72 1.16
CA GLY A 256 -18.65 -1.69 0.36
C GLY A 256 -17.83 -2.94 0.00
N ALA A 257 -16.98 -3.40 0.90
CA ALA A 257 -16.12 -4.54 0.63
C ALA A 257 -16.92 -5.85 0.46
N ASP A 258 -16.62 -6.58 -0.62
CA ASP A 258 -17.16 -7.91 -0.90
C ASP A 258 -16.30 -8.97 -0.20
N VAL A 259 -16.81 -9.51 0.91
CA VAL A 259 -16.18 -10.58 1.69
C VAL A 259 -17.25 -11.62 2.00
N ALA A 260 -17.09 -12.84 1.47
CA ALA A 260 -18.11 -13.88 1.54
C ALA A 260 -18.52 -14.23 2.99
N ARG A 261 -17.55 -14.31 3.90
CA ARG A 261 -17.74 -14.41 5.35
C ARG A 261 -16.51 -13.87 6.05
N LEU A 262 -16.69 -13.10 7.12
CA LEU A 262 -15.62 -12.59 7.95
C LEU A 262 -15.82 -13.02 9.40
N ASP A 263 -14.98 -13.92 9.88
CA ASP A 263 -14.95 -14.35 11.27
C ASP A 263 -14.02 -13.39 12.06
N LEU A 264 -14.57 -12.61 12.98
CA LEU A 264 -13.79 -11.77 13.91
C LEU A 264 -13.52 -12.54 15.20
N VAL A 265 -12.24 -12.77 15.53
CA VAL A 265 -11.83 -13.58 16.68
C VAL A 265 -11.01 -12.73 17.65
N ASP A 266 -11.55 -12.51 18.85
CA ASP A 266 -10.92 -11.74 19.91
C ASP A 266 -10.08 -12.64 20.84
N ARG A 267 -8.90 -13.05 20.39
CA ARG A 267 -8.05 -14.01 21.12
C ARG A 267 -6.58 -13.61 21.12
N SER A 268 -5.88 -13.99 22.19
CA SER A 268 -4.42 -13.90 22.22
C SER A 268 -3.82 -14.90 21.24
N LEU A 269 -2.78 -14.49 20.51
CA LEU A 269 -1.98 -15.42 19.71
C LEU A 269 -1.17 -16.41 20.56
N THR A 270 -1.09 -16.17 21.88
CA THR A 270 -0.53 -17.12 22.85
C THR A 270 -1.57 -18.13 23.37
N ALA A 271 -2.85 -17.95 23.06
CA ALA A 271 -3.88 -18.92 23.38
C ALA A 271 -3.72 -20.19 22.53
N PRO A 272 -4.32 -21.33 22.93
CA PRO A 272 -4.25 -22.57 22.17
C PRO A 272 -4.60 -22.34 20.68
N PRO A 273 -3.77 -22.81 19.73
CA PRO A 273 -3.96 -22.49 18.31
C PRO A 273 -5.35 -22.80 17.76
N ALA A 274 -5.97 -23.90 18.22
CA ALA A 274 -7.32 -24.30 17.84
C ALA A 274 -8.41 -23.25 18.18
N SER A 275 -8.15 -22.33 19.13
CA SER A 275 -9.12 -21.32 19.51
C SER A 275 -9.19 -20.13 18.54
N TRP A 276 -8.25 -20.01 17.60
CA TRP A 276 -8.17 -18.85 16.72
C TRP A 276 -7.72 -19.16 15.29
N LEU A 277 -6.98 -20.25 15.05
CA LEU A 277 -6.70 -20.70 13.70
C LEU A 277 -7.98 -21.20 13.01
N PRO A 278 -8.10 -21.03 11.68
CA PRO A 278 -9.16 -21.67 10.91
C PRO A 278 -8.96 -23.19 10.86
N ASP A 279 -10.07 -23.93 10.76
CA ASP A 279 -10.07 -25.40 10.70
C ASP A 279 -9.47 -25.95 9.39
N GLY A 280 -9.43 -25.13 8.33
CA GLY A 280 -8.87 -25.50 7.03
C GLY A 280 -7.81 -24.54 6.53
N ASP A 281 -7.24 -24.88 5.38
CA ASP A 281 -6.19 -24.10 4.75
C ASP A 281 -6.66 -22.73 4.28
N VAL A 282 -5.72 -21.80 4.22
CA VAL A 282 -5.93 -20.43 3.74
C VAL A 282 -4.95 -20.08 2.62
N ASP A 283 -5.41 -19.26 1.70
CA ASP A 283 -4.65 -18.90 0.50
C ASP A 283 -3.66 -17.76 0.78
N VAL A 284 -4.02 -16.86 1.71
CA VAL A 284 -3.17 -15.73 2.11
C VAL A 284 -3.24 -15.53 3.62
N VAL A 285 -2.09 -15.60 4.29
CA VAL A 285 -1.95 -15.16 5.68
C VAL A 285 -1.24 -13.81 5.69
N VAL A 286 -1.75 -12.84 6.43
CA VAL A 286 -1.07 -11.56 6.68
C VAL A 286 -0.77 -11.46 8.17
N ALA A 287 0.48 -11.16 8.50
CA ALA A 287 0.92 -10.84 9.86
C ALA A 287 1.67 -9.50 9.82
N ALA A 288 0.95 -8.40 10.07
CA ALA A 288 1.46 -7.05 9.89
C ALA A 288 1.59 -6.29 11.21
N ASN A 289 2.82 -5.89 11.57
CA ASN A 289 3.18 -5.20 12.81
C ASN A 289 2.77 -6.01 14.06
N VAL A 290 2.88 -7.33 14.00
CA VAL A 290 2.46 -8.24 15.07
C VAL A 290 3.60 -9.11 15.58
N LEU A 291 4.55 -9.53 14.72
CA LEU A 291 5.70 -10.31 15.20
C LEU A 291 6.59 -9.43 16.08
N ASN A 292 6.65 -8.11 15.87
CA ASN A 292 7.35 -7.21 16.79
C ASN A 292 6.76 -7.19 18.22
N GLU A 293 5.60 -7.79 18.45
CA GLU A 293 4.94 -7.86 19.75
C GLU A 293 5.14 -9.22 20.44
N VAL A 294 5.74 -10.19 19.74
CA VAL A 294 5.89 -11.57 20.22
C VAL A 294 7.29 -11.82 20.78
N GLY A 295 7.42 -11.84 22.11
CA GLY A 295 8.67 -12.16 22.81
C GLY A 295 9.78 -11.10 22.67
N ASP A 296 10.95 -11.33 23.29
CA ASP A 296 12.10 -10.41 23.19
C ASP A 296 12.62 -10.36 21.74
N PRO A 297 12.85 -9.20 21.12
CA PRO A 297 13.41 -9.08 19.76
C PRO A 297 14.79 -9.74 19.57
N ARG A 298 15.53 -10.01 20.65
CA ARG A 298 16.82 -10.73 20.63
C ARG A 298 16.65 -12.24 20.53
N GLU A 299 15.45 -12.75 20.81
CA GLU A 299 15.13 -14.18 20.81
C GLU A 299 14.20 -14.51 19.63
N PRO A 300 14.68 -15.26 18.63
CA PRO A 300 13.86 -15.58 17.46
C PRO A 300 12.78 -16.64 17.74
N ALA A 301 12.99 -17.51 18.74
CA ALA A 301 12.19 -18.73 18.93
C ALA A 301 10.67 -18.48 19.10
N PRO A 302 10.19 -17.50 19.89
CA PRO A 302 8.75 -17.22 19.99
C PRO A 302 8.11 -16.83 18.66
N ARG A 303 8.80 -15.99 17.87
CA ARG A 303 8.34 -15.57 16.54
C ARG A 303 8.41 -16.71 15.53
N LEU A 304 9.46 -17.52 15.60
CA LEU A 304 9.64 -18.68 14.74
C LEU A 304 8.51 -19.69 14.93
N ARG A 305 8.12 -19.98 16.17
CA ARG A 305 6.97 -20.86 16.48
C ARG A 305 5.67 -20.34 15.86
N LEU A 306 5.41 -19.04 15.98
CA LEU A 306 4.24 -18.41 15.35
C LEU A 306 4.31 -18.54 13.82
N VAL A 307 5.43 -18.18 13.21
CA VAL A 307 5.62 -18.30 11.75
C VAL A 307 5.42 -19.73 11.27
N HIS A 308 6.01 -20.71 11.93
CA HIS A 308 5.88 -22.12 11.56
C HIS A 308 4.43 -22.58 11.58
N MET A 309 3.71 -22.27 12.65
CA MET A 309 2.28 -22.58 12.79
C MET A 309 1.42 -21.92 11.68
N LEU A 310 1.73 -20.68 11.29
CA LEU A 310 1.02 -20.01 10.20
C LEU A 310 1.34 -20.62 8.84
N VAL A 311 2.58 -21.05 8.60
CA VAL A 311 2.98 -21.75 7.37
C VAL A 311 2.25 -23.08 7.22
N GLN A 312 1.99 -23.79 8.32
CA GLN A 312 1.23 -25.05 8.33
C GLN A 312 -0.25 -24.89 7.94
N ARG A 313 -0.78 -23.66 7.84
CA ARG A 313 -2.16 -23.38 7.43
C ARG A 313 -2.28 -22.92 5.99
N LEU A 314 -1.18 -22.84 5.27
CA LEU A 314 -1.19 -22.39 3.88
C LEU A 314 -1.77 -23.49 2.98
N THR A 315 -2.66 -23.11 2.05
CA THR A 315 -3.07 -23.98 0.95
C THR A 315 -1.80 -24.56 0.30
N PRO A 316 -1.67 -25.89 0.18
CA PRO A 316 -0.47 -26.49 -0.38
C PRO A 316 -0.13 -25.89 -1.74
N THR A 317 1.16 -25.61 -1.97
CA THR A 317 1.74 -25.05 -3.22
C THR A 317 1.37 -23.60 -3.57
N THR A 318 0.14 -23.14 -3.31
CA THR A 318 -0.34 -21.80 -3.71
C THR A 318 -0.41 -20.79 -2.57
N GLY A 319 -0.59 -21.26 -1.34
CA GLY A 319 -0.76 -20.42 -0.16
C GLY A 319 0.50 -19.65 0.20
N ARG A 320 0.35 -18.41 0.65
CA ARG A 320 1.47 -17.55 1.07
C ARG A 320 1.22 -16.88 2.41
N LEU A 321 2.29 -16.76 3.20
CA LEU A 321 2.32 -15.94 4.40
C LEU A 321 3.13 -14.66 4.11
N LEU A 322 2.48 -13.50 4.20
CA LEU A 322 3.13 -12.21 4.16
C LEU A 322 3.28 -11.67 5.59
N VAL A 323 4.53 -11.59 6.05
CA VAL A 323 4.89 -10.89 7.28
C VAL A 323 5.36 -9.48 6.92
N VAL A 324 4.85 -8.46 7.59
CA VAL A 324 5.24 -7.06 7.39
C VAL A 324 5.54 -6.44 8.74
N GLU A 325 6.71 -5.84 8.88
CA GLU A 325 7.16 -5.17 10.10
C GLU A 325 7.65 -3.75 9.80
N PRO A 326 7.66 -2.85 10.80
CA PRO A 326 8.25 -1.53 10.64
C PRO A 326 9.70 -1.62 10.15
N ALA A 327 10.10 -0.71 9.25
CA ALA A 327 11.46 -0.62 8.70
C ALA A 327 12.50 -0.07 9.70
N MET A 328 12.40 -0.48 10.96
CA MET A 328 13.21 -0.01 12.08
C MET A 328 14.25 -1.05 12.43
N ARG A 329 15.44 -0.61 12.84
CA ARG A 329 16.60 -1.51 12.98
C ARG A 329 16.35 -2.73 13.85
N VAL A 330 15.67 -2.58 14.99
CA VAL A 330 15.45 -3.70 15.93
C VAL A 330 14.50 -4.72 15.32
N GLU A 331 13.32 -4.26 14.88
CA GLU A 331 12.25 -5.08 14.33
C GLU A 331 12.66 -5.75 13.02
N ALA A 332 13.32 -5.00 12.12
CA ALA A 332 13.82 -5.52 10.86
C ALA A 332 14.90 -6.59 11.05
N ARG A 333 15.82 -6.41 12.02
CA ARG A 333 16.84 -7.42 12.32
C ARG A 333 16.24 -8.64 13.00
N ALA A 334 15.29 -8.46 13.91
CA ALA A 334 14.55 -9.56 14.52
C ALA A 334 13.81 -10.38 13.44
N LEU A 335 13.16 -9.73 12.48
CA LEU A 335 12.51 -10.41 11.36
C LEU A 335 13.52 -11.17 10.48
N MET A 336 14.70 -10.61 10.19
CA MET A 336 15.74 -11.33 9.46
C MET A 336 16.34 -12.49 10.25
N ALA A 337 16.39 -12.42 11.58
CA ALA A 337 16.83 -13.55 12.42
C ALA A 337 15.81 -14.70 12.36
N VAL A 338 14.51 -14.38 12.36
CA VAL A 338 13.45 -15.38 12.10
C VAL A 338 13.59 -15.97 10.70
N ARG A 339 13.88 -15.14 9.69
CA ARG A 339 14.13 -15.60 8.33
C ARG A 339 15.29 -16.60 8.26
N ASP A 340 16.41 -16.32 8.93
CA ASP A 340 17.57 -17.22 8.92
C ASP A 340 17.23 -18.56 9.60
N ALA A 341 16.54 -18.51 10.75
CA ALA A 341 16.06 -19.72 11.42
C ALA A 341 15.06 -20.55 10.58
N VAL A 342 14.15 -19.90 9.85
CA VAL A 342 13.23 -20.56 8.89
C VAL A 342 14.01 -21.33 7.81
N VAL A 343 15.10 -20.75 7.31
CA VAL A 343 15.94 -21.39 6.28
C VAL A 343 16.76 -22.53 6.88
N ASP A 344 17.38 -22.31 8.04
CA ASP A 344 18.24 -23.29 8.70
C ASP A 344 17.47 -24.54 9.16
N GLU A 345 16.22 -24.36 9.62
CA GLU A 345 15.33 -25.45 10.05
C GLU A 345 14.42 -25.98 8.92
N ALA A 346 14.57 -25.47 7.69
CA ALA A 346 13.77 -25.84 6.52
C ALA A 346 12.23 -25.75 6.74
N LEU A 347 11.78 -24.80 7.55
CA LEU A 347 10.38 -24.67 7.97
C LEU A 347 9.47 -24.04 6.91
N ALA A 348 10.04 -23.28 5.98
CA ALA A 348 9.31 -22.62 4.90
C ALA A 348 10.26 -22.16 3.78
N SER A 349 9.71 -21.94 2.59
CA SER A 349 10.45 -21.31 1.48
C SER A 349 10.34 -19.80 1.54
N VAL A 350 11.49 -19.11 1.51
CA VAL A 350 11.56 -17.64 1.49
C VAL A 350 11.47 -17.14 0.05
N LEU A 351 10.32 -16.55 -0.33
CA LEU A 351 10.08 -16.06 -1.69
C LEU A 351 10.51 -14.60 -1.90
N SER A 352 10.37 -13.76 -0.88
CA SER A 352 10.68 -12.33 -0.95
C SER A 352 11.00 -11.81 0.45
N PRO A 353 11.86 -10.78 0.61
CA PRO A 353 12.66 -10.09 -0.41
C PRO A 353 13.92 -10.84 -0.83
N CYS A 354 14.29 -11.92 -0.15
CA CYS A 354 15.52 -12.65 -0.39
C CYS A 354 15.48 -13.40 -1.74
N ARG A 355 16.64 -13.47 -2.41
CA ARG A 355 16.81 -14.13 -3.71
C ARG A 355 17.87 -15.24 -3.61
N GLY A 356 17.64 -16.18 -2.70
CA GLY A 356 18.47 -17.40 -2.57
C GLY A 356 19.72 -17.29 -1.68
N ALA A 357 19.83 -16.28 -0.81
CA ALA A 357 20.87 -16.24 0.21
C ALA A 357 20.68 -17.35 1.25
N ARG A 358 21.75 -17.97 1.76
CA ARG A 358 21.64 -18.94 2.88
C ARG A 358 21.39 -18.22 4.20
N ALA A 359 22.24 -17.25 4.54
CA ALA A 359 22.07 -16.35 5.68
C ALA A 359 21.85 -14.90 5.20
N CYS A 360 21.17 -14.08 5.99
CA CYS A 360 20.93 -12.68 5.64
C CYS A 360 22.24 -11.87 5.75
N PRO A 361 22.76 -11.30 4.65
CA PRO A 361 24.05 -10.62 4.69
C PRO A 361 24.02 -9.32 5.52
N LEU A 362 22.83 -8.74 5.75
CA LEU A 362 22.67 -7.54 6.58
C LEU A 362 22.69 -7.84 8.08
N LEU A 363 22.56 -9.11 8.49
CA LEU A 363 22.75 -9.49 9.89
C LEU A 363 24.23 -9.56 10.28
N ALA A 364 25.12 -9.82 9.31
CA ALA A 364 26.57 -9.89 9.53
C ALA A 364 27.18 -8.55 9.97
N THR A 365 26.53 -7.42 9.68
CA THR A 365 26.97 -6.11 10.16
C THR A 365 26.15 -5.70 11.39
N ARG A 366 26.75 -4.86 12.27
CA ARG A 366 26.05 -4.34 13.47
C ARG A 366 25.02 -3.26 13.15
N GLY A 367 25.19 -2.56 12.03
CA GLY A 367 24.49 -1.31 11.71
C GLY A 367 23.34 -1.45 10.73
N ASP A 368 23.41 -2.42 9.82
CA ASP A 368 22.47 -2.50 8.70
C ASP A 368 21.22 -3.31 9.06
N TRP A 369 20.14 -3.06 8.32
CA TRP A 369 18.89 -3.83 8.45
C TRP A 369 18.15 -3.86 7.12
N CYS A 370 17.46 -4.97 6.85
CA CYS A 370 16.74 -5.19 5.60
C CYS A 370 15.39 -4.47 5.61
N HIS A 371 15.18 -3.55 4.68
CA HIS A 371 13.87 -2.93 4.41
C HIS A 371 13.75 -2.53 2.94
N GLY A 372 12.52 -2.56 2.44
CA GLY A 372 12.13 -2.03 1.14
C GLY A 372 11.25 -0.80 1.29
N ASP A 373 11.12 -0.06 0.20
CA ASP A 373 10.16 1.04 0.09
C ASP A 373 9.07 0.63 -0.91
N VAL A 374 7.83 0.99 -0.59
CA VAL A 374 6.73 1.02 -1.57
C VAL A 374 6.20 2.45 -1.64
N GLU A 375 5.89 2.88 -2.85
CA GLU A 375 5.42 4.24 -3.11
C GLU A 375 3.89 4.23 -3.22
N TRP A 376 3.23 5.10 -2.46
CA TRP A 376 1.79 5.33 -2.60
C TRP A 376 1.55 6.70 -3.24
N THR A 377 1.42 6.67 -4.55
CA THR A 377 1.33 7.87 -5.40
C THR A 377 -0.06 8.51 -5.38
N THR A 378 -1.12 7.76 -5.06
CA THR A 378 -2.52 8.20 -5.13
C THR A 378 -3.14 8.48 -3.76
N ARG A 379 -2.36 9.01 -2.81
CA ARG A 379 -2.88 9.47 -1.51
C ARG A 379 -3.98 10.51 -1.73
N PRO A 380 -5.19 10.38 -1.15
CA PRO A 380 -6.25 11.35 -1.36
C PRO A 380 -5.94 12.70 -0.70
N PRO A 381 -6.51 13.83 -1.21
CA PRO A 381 -6.23 15.17 -0.68
C PRO A 381 -6.50 15.33 0.82
N SER A 382 -7.59 14.73 1.32
CA SER A 382 -7.97 14.74 2.74
C SER A 382 -6.89 14.12 3.63
N TYR A 383 -6.30 13.01 3.17
CA TYR A 383 -5.24 12.33 3.87
C TYR A 383 -3.93 13.13 3.86
N ARG A 384 -3.58 13.72 2.71
CA ARG A 384 -2.40 14.62 2.61
C ARG A 384 -2.54 15.84 3.51
N ALA A 385 -3.77 16.37 3.66
CA ALA A 385 -4.04 17.45 4.61
C ALA A 385 -3.79 17.02 6.06
N LEU A 386 -4.18 15.79 6.43
CA LEU A 386 -3.89 15.22 7.75
C LEU A 386 -2.38 14.97 7.97
N GLU A 387 -1.65 14.50 6.96
CA GLU A 387 -0.18 14.40 7.01
C GLU A 387 0.47 15.77 7.23
N ALA A 388 0.00 16.80 6.52
CA ALA A 388 0.50 18.16 6.65
C ALA A 388 0.21 18.74 8.05
N ALA A 389 -1.00 18.56 8.56
CA ALA A 389 -1.40 19.05 9.88
C ALA A 389 -0.65 18.38 11.05
N THR A 390 -0.20 17.14 10.86
CA THR A 390 0.54 16.37 11.88
C THR A 390 2.06 16.51 11.73
N GLY A 391 2.55 17.03 10.60
CA GLY A 391 3.97 17.03 10.26
C GLY A 391 4.53 15.63 9.95
N LEU A 392 3.69 14.60 9.87
CA LEU A 392 4.07 13.20 9.69
C LEU A 392 4.02 12.78 8.22
N ARG A 393 4.64 13.59 7.35
CA ARG A 393 4.70 13.27 5.92
C ARG A 393 5.48 11.98 5.68
N LYS A 394 4.86 11.00 5.02
CA LYS A 394 5.53 9.77 4.57
C LYS A 394 5.53 9.71 3.06
N ASP A 395 6.59 10.27 2.47
CA ASP A 395 6.77 10.23 1.01
C ASP A 395 7.00 8.80 0.49
N THR A 396 7.53 7.92 1.34
CA THR A 396 7.68 6.48 1.08
C THR A 396 7.13 5.65 2.22
N LEU A 397 6.54 4.49 1.89
CA LEU A 397 6.09 3.51 2.87
C LEU A 397 7.18 2.45 3.05
N SER A 398 8.13 2.72 3.94
CA SER A 398 9.19 1.77 4.26
C SER A 398 8.64 0.60 5.09
N ALA A 399 9.09 -0.61 4.76
CA ALA A 399 8.72 -1.84 5.44
C ALA A 399 9.85 -2.86 5.43
N SER A 400 9.96 -3.66 6.48
CA SER A 400 10.65 -4.95 6.42
C SER A 400 9.60 -6.02 6.19
N HIS A 401 9.83 -6.96 5.27
CA HIS A 401 8.84 -7.99 4.98
C HIS A 401 9.48 -9.35 4.76
N LEU A 402 8.66 -10.39 4.87
CA LEU A 402 8.94 -11.74 4.40
C LEU A 402 7.70 -12.27 3.70
N LEU A 403 7.85 -12.78 2.48
CA LEU A 403 6.86 -13.60 1.82
C LEU A 403 7.33 -15.05 1.90
N LEU A 404 6.57 -15.89 2.58
CA LEU A 404 6.87 -17.29 2.83
C LEU A 404 5.85 -18.19 2.14
N ALA A 405 6.28 -19.38 1.78
CA ALA A 405 5.43 -20.45 1.26
C ALA A 405 5.78 -21.78 1.95
N ALA A 406 4.95 -22.81 1.72
CA ALA A 406 5.27 -24.17 2.15
C ALA A 406 6.69 -24.58 1.70
N PRO A 407 7.45 -25.37 2.49
CA PRO A 407 8.85 -25.74 2.20
C PRO A 407 9.10 -26.37 0.82
N THR A 408 8.07 -27.05 0.29
CA THR A 408 8.11 -27.70 -1.03
C THR A 408 8.04 -26.71 -2.20
N THR A 409 7.72 -25.44 -1.93
CA THR A 409 7.62 -24.39 -2.96
C THR A 409 9.01 -23.92 -3.36
N PRO A 410 9.38 -23.93 -4.66
CA PRO A 410 10.69 -23.44 -5.08
C PRO A 410 10.89 -21.96 -4.74
N ALA A 411 11.99 -21.64 -4.04
CA ALA A 411 12.37 -20.27 -3.75
C ALA A 411 13.05 -19.61 -4.97
N PRO A 412 12.88 -18.29 -5.20
CA PRO A 412 13.60 -17.58 -6.25
C PRO A 412 15.11 -17.63 -6.02
N ALA A 413 15.84 -18.21 -6.98
CA ALA A 413 17.29 -18.39 -6.90
C ALA A 413 18.10 -17.47 -7.84
N THR A 414 17.40 -16.62 -8.61
CA THR A 414 17.98 -15.73 -9.61
C THR A 414 17.52 -14.28 -9.41
N GLY A 415 18.28 -13.36 -10.02
CA GLY A 415 18.07 -11.92 -9.92
C GLY A 415 18.60 -11.32 -8.62
N LEU A 416 18.72 -9.99 -8.63
CA LEU A 416 19.25 -9.19 -7.54
C LEU A 416 18.17 -8.21 -7.07
N ARG A 417 17.77 -8.31 -5.81
CA ARG A 417 16.83 -7.39 -5.17
C ARG A 417 17.57 -6.12 -4.78
N VAL A 418 17.26 -4.98 -5.39
CA VAL A 418 17.83 -3.68 -4.97
C VAL A 418 17.33 -3.34 -3.56
N ILE A 419 18.24 -3.10 -2.63
CA ILE A 419 17.94 -2.82 -1.21
C ILE A 419 18.47 -1.47 -0.74
N GLY A 420 19.29 -0.77 -1.54
CA GLY A 420 19.87 0.53 -1.19
C GLY A 420 19.42 1.66 -2.10
N GLY A 421 19.46 2.90 -1.58
CA GLY A 421 19.38 4.10 -2.40
C GLY A 421 20.64 4.33 -3.24
N VAL A 422 20.61 5.34 -4.12
CA VAL A 422 21.77 5.75 -4.92
C VAL A 422 22.87 6.29 -4.01
N MET A 423 24.06 5.71 -4.11
CA MET A 423 25.30 6.24 -3.57
C MET A 423 26.16 6.74 -4.72
N ARG A 424 26.95 7.80 -4.53
CA ARG A 424 27.95 8.24 -5.51
C ARG A 424 29.34 8.10 -4.91
N ASP A 425 30.28 7.54 -5.66
CA ASP A 425 31.68 7.58 -5.28
C ASP A 425 32.31 8.96 -5.61
N PRO A 426 33.54 9.26 -5.16
CA PRO A 426 34.18 10.56 -5.41
C PRO A 426 34.38 10.90 -6.89
N ARG A 427 34.29 9.90 -7.79
CA ARG A 427 34.36 10.08 -9.25
C ARG A 427 32.97 10.27 -9.88
N GLY A 428 31.93 10.40 -9.06
CA GLY A 428 30.54 10.58 -9.48
C GLY A 428 29.82 9.29 -9.90
N VAL A 429 30.46 8.12 -9.78
CA VAL A 429 29.89 6.85 -10.22
C VAL A 429 28.79 6.41 -9.27
N GLU A 430 27.59 6.21 -9.82
CA GLU A 430 26.44 5.73 -9.06
C GLU A 430 26.58 4.25 -8.68
N ARG A 431 26.28 3.95 -7.41
CA ARG A 431 26.33 2.62 -6.81
C ARG A 431 25.08 2.34 -6.00
N ARG A 432 24.67 1.07 -5.92
CA ARG A 432 23.57 0.62 -5.06
C ARG A 432 23.85 -0.76 -4.47
N TYR A 433 23.33 -0.99 -3.28
CA TYR A 433 23.31 -2.33 -2.69
C TYR A 433 22.16 -3.15 -3.26
N ALA A 434 22.46 -4.42 -3.58
CA ALA A 434 21.45 -5.41 -3.94
C ALA A 434 21.75 -6.75 -3.28
N CYS A 435 20.71 -7.54 -3.02
CA CYS A 435 20.83 -8.88 -2.46
C CYS A 435 20.42 -9.94 -3.49
N GLY A 436 21.32 -10.90 -3.72
CA GLY A 436 21.07 -12.17 -4.41
C GLY A 436 21.31 -13.33 -3.44
N ARG A 437 22.21 -14.24 -3.81
CA ARG A 437 22.80 -15.25 -2.90
C ARG A 437 23.68 -14.66 -1.79
N GLY A 438 24.05 -13.39 -1.94
CA GLY A 438 24.76 -12.58 -0.96
C GLY A 438 24.55 -11.09 -1.25
N LEU A 439 25.23 -10.24 -0.48
CA LEU A 439 25.22 -8.80 -0.72
C LEU A 439 26.19 -8.44 -1.85
N VAL A 440 25.71 -7.71 -2.85
CA VAL A 440 26.51 -7.20 -3.96
C VAL A 440 26.34 -5.70 -4.10
N THR A 441 27.31 -5.05 -4.75
CA THR A 441 27.20 -3.64 -5.13
C THR A 441 27.06 -3.52 -6.63
N LEU A 442 25.89 -3.02 -7.06
CA LEU A 442 25.62 -2.61 -8.43
C LEU A 442 26.37 -1.31 -8.67
N THR A 443 27.13 -1.23 -9.77
CA THR A 443 27.90 -0.04 -10.16
C THR A 443 27.48 0.38 -11.57
N GLY A 444 27.14 1.66 -11.75
CA GLY A 444 26.87 2.19 -13.08
C GLY A 444 28.14 2.27 -13.92
N THR A 445 28.10 1.74 -15.13
CA THR A 445 29.13 2.01 -16.15
C THR A 445 28.47 2.63 -17.38
N PRO A 446 29.19 3.39 -18.21
CA PRO A 446 28.67 3.92 -19.48
C PRO A 446 28.17 2.84 -20.47
N ARG A 447 28.57 1.58 -20.27
CA ARG A 447 28.26 0.42 -21.14
C ARG A 447 27.22 -0.55 -20.56
N LEU A 448 26.89 -0.43 -19.27
CA LEU A 448 25.77 -1.17 -18.66
C LEU A 448 24.50 -0.34 -18.84
N PRO A 449 23.39 -0.94 -19.29
CA PRO A 449 22.19 -0.17 -19.57
C PRO A 449 21.73 0.57 -18.30
N PRO A 450 21.20 1.80 -18.44
CA PRO A 450 20.73 2.65 -17.34
C PRO A 450 19.78 1.96 -16.34
N ARG A 451 19.08 0.90 -16.76
CA ARG A 451 18.00 0.27 -15.98
C ARG A 451 18.43 -0.31 -14.64
N ALA A 452 19.61 -0.89 -14.50
CA ALA A 452 20.00 -1.55 -13.25
C ALA A 452 20.39 -0.57 -12.12
N VAL A 453 20.85 0.63 -12.48
CA VAL A 453 21.25 1.69 -11.53
C VAL A 453 20.09 2.64 -11.25
N HIS A 454 19.08 2.69 -12.14
CA HIS A 454 17.85 3.46 -11.95
C HIS A 454 16.71 2.66 -11.32
N ALA A 455 16.84 1.34 -11.20
CA ALA A 455 15.86 0.49 -10.53
C ALA A 455 15.58 1.00 -9.10
N GLY A 456 14.31 1.17 -8.74
CA GLY A 456 13.89 1.60 -7.40
C GLY A 456 14.33 0.62 -6.31
N ARG A 457 14.41 1.08 -5.06
CA ARG A 457 14.56 0.16 -3.92
C ARG A 457 13.37 -0.79 -3.93
N GLY A 458 13.61 -2.09 -3.87
CA GLY A 458 12.54 -3.07 -3.99
C GLY A 458 12.22 -3.47 -5.43
N GLU A 459 13.02 -3.12 -6.46
CA GLU A 459 12.98 -3.72 -7.82
C GLU A 459 14.04 -4.82 -8.06
N VAL A 460 13.68 -5.86 -8.82
CA VAL A 460 14.59 -6.98 -9.15
C VAL A 460 15.31 -6.59 -10.42
N VAL A 461 16.63 -6.71 -10.42
CA VAL A 461 17.44 -6.59 -11.63
C VAL A 461 18.07 -7.93 -11.96
N ASP A 462 18.42 -8.12 -13.23
CA ASP A 462 19.09 -9.33 -13.68
C ASP A 462 20.49 -9.44 -13.04
N ASP A 463 20.96 -10.67 -12.89
CA ASP A 463 22.21 -10.98 -12.19
C ASP A 463 23.47 -10.83 -13.08
N THR A 464 23.25 -10.56 -14.37
CA THR A 464 24.22 -10.23 -15.43
C THR A 464 24.81 -8.81 -15.32
N VAL A 465 24.26 -7.97 -14.45
CA VAL A 465 24.76 -6.60 -14.19
C VAL A 465 26.11 -6.68 -13.47
N SER A 466 27.13 -5.93 -13.94
CA SER A 466 28.49 -6.01 -13.40
C SER A 466 28.53 -5.91 -11.88
N ARG A 467 29.06 -6.98 -11.27
CA ARG A 467 29.18 -7.14 -9.82
C ARG A 467 30.51 -6.57 -9.38
N GLY A 468 30.49 -5.52 -8.57
CA GLY A 468 31.66 -5.13 -7.77
C GLY A 468 31.69 -5.91 -6.46
N PRO A 469 32.86 -6.15 -5.85
CA PRO A 469 32.92 -6.66 -4.49
C PRO A 469 32.14 -5.72 -3.54
N PRO A 470 31.51 -6.25 -2.48
CA PRO A 470 30.89 -5.40 -1.47
C PRO A 470 31.96 -4.44 -0.91
N PRO A 471 31.62 -3.16 -0.67
CA PRO A 471 32.54 -2.25 0.00
C PRO A 471 32.95 -2.83 1.35
N ALA A 472 34.20 -2.58 1.72
CA ALA A 472 34.73 -2.96 3.03
C ALA A 472 33.79 -2.49 4.15
N PRO A 473 33.63 -3.28 5.22
CA PRO A 473 32.78 -2.90 6.35
C PRO A 473 33.14 -1.50 6.80
N ARG A 474 32.14 -0.61 6.89
CA ARG A 474 32.36 0.74 7.42
C ARG A 474 32.86 0.58 8.85
N GLY A 475 34.13 0.93 9.07
CA GLY A 475 34.72 0.97 10.40
C GLY A 475 33.88 1.87 11.34
N PRO A 476 34.00 1.68 12.66
CA PRO A 476 33.27 2.47 13.64
C PRO A 476 33.79 3.92 13.61
N GLY A 477 33.27 4.76 12.72
CA GLY A 477 33.73 6.14 12.59
C GLY A 477 33.14 6.96 11.44
N GLY A 478 32.62 6.34 10.39
CA GLY A 478 32.08 7.07 9.23
C GLY A 478 30.64 7.57 9.43
N ARG A 479 30.44 8.66 10.18
CA ARG A 479 29.17 9.41 10.14
C ARG A 479 29.00 9.99 8.73
N SER A 480 28.10 9.42 7.94
CA SER A 480 27.54 10.14 6.80
C SER A 480 26.71 11.30 7.36
N ALA A 481 27.17 12.53 7.12
CA ALA A 481 26.44 13.75 7.42
C ALA A 481 25.16 13.80 6.57
N GLY A 482 24.10 13.19 7.07
CA GLY A 482 22.74 13.51 6.66
C GLY A 482 22.34 14.80 7.37
N ALA A 483 22.09 15.85 6.61
CA ALA A 483 21.55 17.10 7.10
C ALA A 483 20.21 16.84 7.83
N GLY A 484 20.24 16.90 9.16
CA GLY A 484 19.04 17.08 9.97
C GLY A 484 18.68 18.57 10.02
N PRO A 485 17.39 18.92 10.19
CA PRO A 485 17.00 20.32 10.35
C PRO A 485 17.62 20.86 11.64
N GLY A 486 18.38 21.94 11.51
CA GLY A 486 19.18 22.50 12.60
C GLY A 486 18.34 22.96 13.78
N ARG A 487 18.65 22.46 14.98
CA ARG A 487 18.30 23.13 16.24
C ARG A 487 19.20 24.36 16.41
N PRO A 488 18.67 25.53 16.79
CA PRO A 488 19.50 26.69 17.10
C PRO A 488 20.31 26.43 18.37
N SER A 489 21.61 26.73 18.32
CA SER A 489 22.52 26.66 19.48
C SER A 489 22.20 27.74 20.52
N PRO A 490 22.37 27.46 21.82
CA PRO A 490 22.18 28.44 22.89
C PRO A 490 23.28 29.50 22.85
N ARG A 491 22.89 30.79 22.84
CA ARG A 491 23.82 31.92 22.97
C ARG A 491 24.46 31.91 24.36
N ARG A 492 25.80 31.81 24.42
CA ARG A 492 26.58 32.14 25.62
C ARG A 492 26.70 33.68 25.77
N PRO A 493 26.73 34.20 27.00
CA PRO A 493 26.70 35.64 27.27
C PRO A 493 28.02 36.32 26.91
N ARG A 494 27.94 37.54 26.36
CA ARG A 494 29.10 38.40 26.08
C ARG A 494 29.65 38.95 27.39
N ALA A 495 30.93 38.66 27.64
CA ALA A 495 31.72 39.31 28.66
C ALA A 495 31.92 40.79 28.31
N GLY A 496 31.71 41.66 29.31
CA GLY A 496 31.97 43.08 29.22
C GLY A 496 33.47 43.42 29.31
N ARG A 497 33.85 44.43 28.53
CA ARG A 497 34.94 45.39 28.74
C ARG A 497 34.39 46.67 28.12
N GLY A 498 34.24 47.80 28.78
CA GLY A 498 35.16 48.43 29.72
C GLY A 498 35.63 49.73 29.08
N ARG A 499 34.81 50.78 29.17
CA ARG A 499 35.11 52.22 29.35
C ARG A 499 33.85 53.02 29.16
#